data_AF-A0AAE6WP07-F1
#
_entry.id   AF-A0AAE6WP07-F1
#
_cell.length_a   1.000
_cell.length_b   1.000
_cell.length_c   1.000
_cell.angle_alpha   90.00
_cell.angle_beta   90.00
_cell.angle_gamma   90.00
#
_symmetry.space_group_name_H-M   'P 1'
#
loop_
_entity.id
_entity.type
_entity.pdbx_description
1 polymer ?
#
loop_
_entity_poly.entity_id
_entity_poly.type
_entity_poly.pdbx_seq_one_letter_code
_entity_poly.pdbx_strand_id
1 'polypeptide(L)'
;MKRLATVLMVGALAVGLTACGGQQSQPAPEEKPAAEKASGDTATASAGEEKFKQSSCVGCHGVDLKGATGPSLETIGSKYNKDEILEIIKNGKGSMPANMSKGEDAETIATWLAEKK
;
A
#
# COMPACT_ATOMS: atom_id res chain seq x y z
N MET A 1 44.56 -14.53 34.34
CA MET A 1 43.61 -14.57 33.21
C MET A 1 44.25 -15.39 32.10
N LYS A 2 43.47 -16.34 31.59
CA LYS A 2 43.82 -17.55 30.82
C LYS A 2 43.02 -17.40 29.51
N ARG A 3 43.47 -17.62 28.27
CA ARG A 3 44.57 -18.41 27.70
C ARG A 3 44.89 -17.92 26.26
N LEU A 4 46.17 -18.03 25.92
CA LEU A 4 46.81 -18.45 24.66
C LEU A 4 46.06 -18.34 23.31
N ALA A 5 46.71 -17.61 22.40
CA ALA A 5 46.69 -17.84 20.97
C ALA A 5 47.40 -19.17 20.62
N THR A 6 46.92 -19.92 19.61
CA THR A 6 47.76 -20.75 18.73
C THR A 6 47.02 -21.02 17.41
N VAL A 7 47.82 -20.96 16.35
CA VAL A 7 47.61 -21.02 14.89
C VAL A 7 47.34 -22.46 14.39
N LEU A 8 47.09 -22.58 13.07
CA LEU A 8 47.13 -23.76 12.17
C LEU A 8 45.74 -24.35 11.83
N MET A 9 45.39 -24.80 10.63
CA MET A 9 45.88 -24.77 9.23
C MET A 9 45.09 -25.92 8.54
N VAL A 10 44.76 -25.78 7.24
CA VAL A 10 44.34 -26.88 6.32
C VAL A 10 42.94 -27.46 6.61
N GLY A 11 42.01 -27.67 5.68
CA GLY A 11 42.05 -27.73 4.23
C GLY A 11 41.23 -28.96 3.78
N ALA A 12 40.39 -28.75 2.76
CA ALA A 12 39.74 -29.75 1.89
C ALA A 12 38.62 -30.63 2.46
N LEU A 13 37.44 -30.64 1.82
CA LEU A 13 37.09 -31.64 0.80
C LEU A 13 35.72 -31.31 0.18
N ALA A 14 35.68 -31.23 -1.14
CA ALA A 14 34.47 -31.13 -1.93
C ALA A 14 33.72 -32.48 -1.96
N VAL A 15 32.39 -32.42 -1.90
CA VAL A 15 31.50 -33.47 -2.45
C VAL A 15 30.44 -32.75 -3.27
N GLY A 16 30.51 -32.93 -4.58
CA GLY A 16 29.46 -32.53 -5.52
C GLY A 16 28.46 -33.66 -5.73
N LEU A 17 27.19 -33.31 -5.90
CA LEU A 17 26.21 -34.11 -6.66
C LEU A 17 25.42 -33.18 -7.59
N THR A 18 25.72 -33.29 -8.87
CA THR A 18 24.87 -32.89 -9.99
C THR A 18 23.64 -33.78 -10.08
N ALA A 19 22.44 -33.20 -10.14
CA ALA A 19 21.29 -33.81 -10.81
C ALA A 19 20.30 -32.72 -11.27
N CYS A 20 20.07 -32.68 -12.59
CA CYS A 20 19.01 -31.93 -13.25
C CYS A 20 17.62 -32.46 -12.88
N GLY A 21 16.63 -31.56 -12.90
CA GLY A 21 15.25 -31.92 -13.28
C GLY A 21 14.21 -31.73 -12.18
N GLY A 22 13.41 -30.68 -12.32
CA GLY A 22 12.10 -30.57 -11.67
C GLY A 22 11.90 -29.30 -10.86
N GLN A 23 11.34 -28.26 -11.49
CA GLN A 23 10.56 -27.24 -10.78
C GLN A 23 9.39 -26.90 -11.72
N GLN A 24 8.40 -27.77 -11.78
CA GLN A 24 7.14 -27.61 -11.04
C GLN A 24 6.42 -26.33 -11.47
N SER A 25 5.41 -26.55 -12.29
CA SER A 25 4.38 -25.63 -12.74
C SER A 25 4.07 -24.54 -11.71
N GLN A 26 4.19 -23.30 -12.14
CA GLN A 26 3.70 -22.13 -11.42
C GLN A 26 2.28 -21.84 -11.93
N PRO A 27 1.21 -22.22 -11.23
CA PRO A 27 0.01 -21.41 -11.25
C PRO A 27 0.29 -20.19 -10.39
N ALA A 28 0.14 -19.00 -10.94
CA ALA A 28 0.07 -17.77 -10.16
C ALA A 28 -1.15 -17.86 -9.23
N PRO A 29 -1.00 -17.76 -7.91
CA PRO A 29 -2.09 -17.33 -7.06
C PRO A 29 -2.00 -15.80 -6.99
N GLU A 30 -2.65 -15.10 -7.92
CA GLU A 30 -3.11 -13.75 -7.63
C GLU A 30 -4.43 -13.85 -6.84
N GLU A 31 -4.34 -14.45 -5.66
CA GLU A 31 -5.32 -14.17 -4.61
C GLU A 31 -5.00 -12.76 -4.12
N LYS A 32 -5.71 -11.78 -4.69
CA LYS A 32 -5.96 -10.52 -4.00
C LYS A 32 -6.55 -10.90 -2.63
N PRO A 33 -5.89 -10.62 -1.50
CA PRO A 33 -6.56 -10.77 -0.22
C PRO A 33 -7.68 -9.73 -0.21
N ALA A 34 -8.91 -10.20 -0.43
CA ALA A 34 -10.09 -9.43 -0.15
C ALA A 34 -10.03 -9.04 1.32
N ALA A 35 -10.08 -7.73 1.53
CA ALA A 35 -10.05 -7.04 2.80
C ALA A 35 -10.74 -7.82 3.92
N GLU A 36 -9.96 -8.17 4.95
CA GLU A 36 -10.49 -8.73 6.18
C GLU A 36 -11.10 -7.61 7.03
N LYS A 37 -12.39 -7.82 7.36
CA LYS A 37 -13.16 -7.30 8.50
C LYS A 37 -13.58 -5.83 8.56
N ALA A 38 -14.82 -5.68 8.09
CA ALA A 38 -15.88 -4.87 8.68
C ALA A 38 -15.98 -5.04 10.22
N SER A 39 -15.26 -4.22 10.96
CA SER A 39 -15.65 -3.81 12.32
C SER A 39 -15.11 -2.42 12.70
N GLY A 40 -14.41 -1.74 11.77
CA GLY A 40 -13.89 -0.38 11.92
C GLY A 40 -14.60 0.68 11.07
N ASP A 41 -15.58 0.29 10.25
CA ASP A 41 -16.24 1.11 9.21
C ASP A 41 -16.60 2.54 9.69
N THR A 42 -17.29 2.69 10.81
CA THR A 42 -17.76 4.02 11.26
C THR A 42 -16.63 4.91 11.79
N ALA A 43 -15.66 4.32 12.50
CA ALA A 43 -14.52 5.06 13.05
C ALA A 43 -13.56 5.48 11.93
N THR A 44 -13.28 4.56 11.00
CA THR A 44 -12.49 4.82 9.80
C THR A 44 -13.18 5.81 8.87
N ALA A 45 -14.51 5.73 8.71
CA ALA A 45 -15.26 6.68 7.90
C ALA A 45 -15.21 8.11 8.47
N SER A 46 -15.37 8.25 9.77
CA SER A 46 -15.29 9.56 10.43
C SER A 46 -13.88 10.15 10.37
N ALA A 47 -12.85 9.32 10.58
CA ALA A 47 -11.46 9.75 10.51
C ALA A 47 -11.02 10.09 9.07
N GLY A 48 -11.36 9.27 8.08
CA GLY A 48 -11.02 9.49 6.68
C GLY A 48 -11.63 10.76 6.11
N GLU A 49 -12.91 11.00 6.40
CA GLU A 49 -13.58 12.24 5.97
C GLU A 49 -12.96 13.48 6.62
N GLU A 50 -12.63 13.42 7.91
CA GLU A 50 -11.97 14.51 8.61
C GLU A 50 -10.59 14.81 8.02
N LYS A 51 -9.76 13.79 7.80
CA LYS A 51 -8.44 13.94 7.18
C LYS A 51 -8.53 14.47 5.75
N PHE A 52 -9.54 14.06 4.99
CA PHE A 52 -9.82 14.59 3.66
C PHE A 52 -10.14 16.09 3.68
N LYS A 53 -10.93 16.54 4.67
CA LYS A 53 -11.25 17.96 4.88
C LYS A 53 -10.02 18.76 5.32
N GLN A 54 -9.19 18.20 6.20
CA GLN A 54 -7.96 18.84 6.69
C GLN A 54 -6.89 18.98 5.59
N SER A 55 -6.78 17.99 4.68
CA SER A 55 -5.76 17.96 3.61
C SER A 55 -6.10 18.81 2.38
N SER A 56 -7.02 19.78 2.51
CA SER A 56 -7.48 20.67 1.44
C SER A 56 -8.10 19.97 0.21
N CYS A 57 -8.40 18.67 0.28
CA CYS A 57 -8.93 17.89 -0.84
C CYS A 57 -10.29 18.44 -1.32
N VAL A 58 -11.09 18.93 -0.37
CA VAL A 58 -12.41 19.54 -0.62
C VAL A 58 -12.37 20.72 -1.58
N GLY A 59 -11.24 21.43 -1.68
CA GLY A 59 -11.11 22.59 -2.57
C GLY A 59 -11.25 22.23 -4.05
N CYS A 60 -10.88 21.00 -4.42
CA CYS A 60 -11.01 20.52 -5.79
C CYS A 60 -12.08 19.43 -5.95
N HIS A 61 -12.28 18.58 -4.95
CA HIS A 61 -13.17 17.43 -5.05
C HIS A 61 -14.53 17.64 -4.39
N GLY A 62 -14.76 18.81 -3.79
CA GLY A 62 -16.01 19.13 -3.11
C GLY A 62 -16.10 18.53 -1.70
N VAL A 63 -16.89 19.16 -0.84
CA VAL A 63 -17.14 18.68 0.54
C VAL A 63 -17.94 17.38 0.55
N ASP A 64 -18.78 17.19 -0.46
CA ASP A 64 -19.65 16.03 -0.67
C ASP A 64 -19.11 15.05 -1.71
N LEU A 65 -17.82 15.19 -2.08
CA LEU A 65 -17.12 14.36 -3.06
C LEU A 65 -17.67 14.44 -4.50
N LYS A 66 -18.62 15.33 -4.80
CA LYS A 66 -19.20 15.46 -6.14
C LYS A 66 -18.25 16.03 -7.20
N GLY A 67 -17.08 16.49 -6.77
CA GLY A 67 -16.15 17.21 -7.63
C GLY A 67 -16.48 18.70 -7.72
N ALA A 68 -15.44 19.48 -7.98
CA ALA A 68 -15.53 20.89 -8.32
C ALA A 68 -14.60 21.14 -9.52
N THR A 69 -13.38 21.61 -9.27
CA THR A 69 -12.34 21.70 -10.29
C THR A 69 -11.70 20.33 -10.59
N GLY A 70 -11.71 19.44 -9.59
CA GLY A 70 -11.33 18.03 -9.71
C GLY A 70 -12.55 17.13 -9.91
N PRO A 71 -12.35 15.86 -10.36
CA PRO A 71 -13.43 14.93 -10.62
C PRO A 71 -14.18 14.52 -9.34
N SER A 72 -15.40 13.98 -9.51
CA SER A 72 -16.13 13.31 -8.42
C SER A 72 -15.37 12.11 -7.88
N LEU A 73 -15.43 11.94 -6.56
CA LEU A 73 -14.88 10.82 -5.80
C LEU A 73 -15.96 9.96 -5.12
N GLU A 74 -17.25 10.23 -5.34
CA GLU A 74 -18.37 9.52 -4.69
C GLU A 74 -18.34 8.00 -4.88
N THR A 75 -17.78 7.54 -6.00
CA THR A 75 -17.66 6.13 -6.37
C THR A 75 -16.22 5.75 -6.75
N ILE A 76 -15.23 6.47 -6.21
CA ILE A 76 -13.83 6.27 -6.61
C ILE A 76 -13.29 4.88 -6.27
N GLY A 77 -13.79 4.28 -5.18
CA GLY A 77 -13.50 2.91 -4.76
C GLY A 77 -14.01 1.82 -5.71
N SER A 78 -14.93 2.17 -6.62
CA SER A 78 -15.32 1.28 -7.74
C SER A 78 -14.30 1.29 -8.89
N LYS A 79 -13.43 2.32 -8.95
CA LYS A 79 -12.42 2.47 -10.01
C LYS A 79 -11.02 2.12 -9.56
N TYR A 80 -10.69 2.44 -8.31
CA TYR A 80 -9.36 2.25 -7.74
C TYR A 80 -9.47 1.60 -6.37
N ASN A 81 -8.55 0.70 -6.08
CA ASN A 81 -8.38 0.16 -4.73
C ASN A 81 -7.58 1.13 -3.84
N LYS A 82 -7.46 0.79 -2.55
CA LYS A 82 -6.74 1.60 -1.55
C LYS A 82 -5.33 2.00 -2.01
N ASP A 83 -4.52 1.03 -2.46
CA ASP A 83 -3.11 1.27 -2.79
C ASP A 83 -2.99 2.17 -4.02
N GLU A 84 -3.88 2.00 -5.00
CA GLU A 84 -3.95 2.87 -6.19
C GLU A 84 -4.34 4.31 -5.81
N ILE A 85 -5.30 4.48 -4.90
CA ILE A 85 -5.69 5.81 -4.40
C ILE A 85 -4.55 6.45 -3.64
N LEU A 86 -3.85 5.69 -2.80
CA LEU A 86 -2.68 6.18 -2.06
C LEU A 86 -1.56 6.64 -3.00
N GLU A 87 -1.28 5.88 -4.05
CA GLU A 87 -0.28 6.27 -5.04
C GLU A 87 -0.69 7.52 -5.82
N ILE A 88 -1.98 7.71 -6.10
CA ILE A 88 -2.50 8.96 -6.69
C ILE A 88 -2.31 10.13 -5.71
N ILE A 89 -2.56 9.96 -4.42
CA ILE A 89 -2.37 11.01 -3.40
C ILE A 89 -0.88 11.40 -3.30
N LYS A 90 0.04 10.42 -3.38
CA LYS A 90 1.49 10.65 -3.31
C LYS A 90 2.05 11.29 -4.57
N ASN A 91 1.68 10.76 -5.73
CA ASN A 91 2.32 11.14 -7.00
C ASN A 91 1.54 12.22 -7.77
N GLY A 92 0.30 12.49 -7.37
CA GLY A 92 -0.62 13.34 -8.12
C GLY A 92 -1.16 12.63 -9.37
N LYS A 93 -2.13 13.27 -10.03
CA LYS A 93 -2.71 12.77 -11.29
C LYS A 93 -3.33 13.91 -12.08
N GLY A 94 -2.88 14.10 -13.32
CA GLY A 94 -3.35 15.21 -14.16
C GLY A 94 -3.05 16.54 -13.48
N SER A 95 -4.08 17.32 -13.21
CA SER A 95 -3.97 18.61 -12.51
C SER A 95 -3.87 18.49 -10.99
N MET A 96 -4.09 17.31 -10.41
CA MET A 96 -3.92 17.09 -8.96
C MET A 96 -2.42 17.06 -8.62
N PRO A 97 -1.92 17.96 -7.75
CA PRO A 97 -0.53 17.97 -7.34
C PRO A 97 -0.12 16.69 -6.60
N ALA A 98 1.18 16.40 -6.59
CA ALA A 98 1.76 15.34 -5.78
C ALA A 98 1.79 15.72 -4.30
N ASN A 99 1.88 14.71 -3.43
CA ASN A 99 2.06 14.84 -1.99
C ASN A 99 0.95 15.63 -1.26
N MET A 100 -0.31 15.45 -1.69
CA MET A 100 -1.47 16.13 -1.08
C MET A 100 -1.70 15.72 0.38
N SER A 101 -1.28 14.51 0.75
CA SER A 101 -1.23 14.03 2.13
C SER A 101 -0.06 13.05 2.28
N LYS A 102 0.33 12.73 3.51
CA LYS A 102 1.51 11.89 3.82
C LYS A 102 1.24 10.96 4.99
N GLY A 103 2.04 9.89 5.07
CA GLY A 103 2.02 8.96 6.20
C GLY A 103 0.62 8.39 6.47
N GLU A 104 0.28 8.31 7.75
CA GLU A 104 -0.99 7.74 8.23
C GLU A 104 -2.23 8.50 7.72
N ASP A 105 -2.12 9.82 7.49
CA ASP A 105 -3.24 10.60 6.97
C ASP A 105 -3.58 10.19 5.53
N ALA A 106 -2.56 9.98 4.69
CA ALA A 106 -2.76 9.51 3.32
C ALA A 106 -3.34 8.10 3.29
N GLU A 107 -2.86 7.20 4.16
CA GLU A 107 -3.36 5.83 4.31
C GLU A 107 -4.83 5.82 4.76
N THR A 108 -5.18 6.68 5.73
CA THR A 108 -6.54 6.78 6.27
C THR A 108 -7.51 7.31 5.23
N ILE A 109 -7.12 8.35 4.49
CA ILE A 109 -7.91 8.90 3.38
C ILE A 109 -8.08 7.86 2.27
N ALA A 110 -7.01 7.17 1.88
CA ALA A 110 -7.05 6.17 0.82
C ALA A 110 -7.95 4.98 1.19
N THR A 111 -7.88 4.52 2.43
CA THR A 111 -8.74 3.44 2.95
C THR A 111 -10.20 3.84 2.86
N TRP A 112 -10.54 5.02 3.37
CA TRP A 112 -11.92 5.52 3.35
C TRP A 112 -12.47 5.74 1.93
N LEU A 113 -11.66 6.28 1.01
CA LEU A 113 -12.07 6.47 -0.38
C LEU A 113 -12.25 5.15 -1.14
N ALA A 114 -11.49 4.10 -0.81
CA ALA A 114 -11.63 2.78 -1.42
C ALA A 114 -12.97 2.11 -1.08
N GLU A 115 -13.62 2.51 0.01
CA GLU A 115 -14.93 2.03 0.43
C GLU A 115 -16.09 2.73 -0.31
N LYS A 116 -15.82 3.85 -1.00
CA LYS A 116 -16.81 4.63 -1.78
C LYS A 116 -17.06 3.99 -3.15
N LYS A 117 -18.03 3.09 -3.25
CA LYS A 117 -18.34 2.32 -4.47
C LYS A 117 -19.59 2.78 -5.19
#